data_AF-A0A3S1GJ75-F1
#
_entry.id   AF-A0A3S1GJ75-F1
#
_cell.length_a   1.000
_cell.length_b   1.000
_cell.length_c   1.000
_cell.angle_alpha   90.00
_cell.angle_beta   90.00
_cell.angle_gamma   90.00
#
_symmetry.space_group_name_H-M   'P 1'
#
loop_
_entity.id
_entity.type
_entity.pdbx_description
1 polymer ?
#
loop_
_entity_poly.entity_id
_entity_poly.type
_entity_poly.pdbx_seq_one_letter_code
_entity_poly.pdbx_strand_id
1 'polypeptide(L)'
;MKALGIGVSTSVGIGGDPINGSSFKDILQLFERDDDTDAVVMIGEIGGPQEAEAAIWARDNMRKPLIAYIAGLSAPKGRRMGHAGAIISAFGESAQEKVEILKEAGVVIVPTPASFGEVVADTLARTKKAA
;
A
#
# COMPACT_ATOMS: atom_id res chain seq x y z
N MET A 1 5.14 -12.18 9.31
CA MET A 1 4.66 -13.01 8.17
C MET A 1 5.27 -14.42 8.20
N LYS A 2 6.60 -14.60 8.04
CA LYS A 2 7.23 -15.94 8.06
C LYS A 2 6.87 -16.82 9.27
N ALA A 3 6.89 -16.25 10.48
CA ALA A 3 6.52 -16.98 11.70
C ALA A 3 5.06 -17.45 11.74
N LEU A 4 4.20 -16.90 10.88
CA LEU A 4 2.79 -17.27 10.72
C LEU A 4 2.58 -18.17 9.49
N GLY A 5 3.65 -18.66 8.87
CA GLY A 5 3.58 -19.51 7.67
C GLY A 5 3.20 -18.78 6.39
N ILE A 6 3.24 -17.44 6.37
CA ILE A 6 2.88 -16.63 5.20
C ILE A 6 4.15 -16.36 4.37
N GLY A 7 4.12 -16.78 3.11
CA GLY A 7 5.18 -16.55 2.11
C GLY A 7 5.04 -15.20 1.39
N VAL A 8 6.00 -14.93 0.51
CA VAL A 8 5.99 -13.78 -0.41
C VAL A 8 6.20 -14.36 -1.81
N SER A 9 5.27 -14.13 -2.73
CA SER A 9 5.40 -14.52 -4.14
C SER A 9 6.48 -13.69 -4.82
N THR A 10 6.32 -12.36 -4.82
CA THR A 10 7.24 -11.39 -5.39
C THR A 10 7.24 -10.10 -4.57
N SER A 11 8.38 -9.39 -4.54
CA SER A 11 8.53 -8.08 -3.89
C SER A 11 9.16 -7.09 -4.87
N VAL A 12 8.57 -5.91 -4.98
CA VAL A 12 9.02 -4.85 -5.90
C VAL A 12 9.22 -3.56 -5.13
N GLY A 13 10.42 -3.00 -5.18
CA GLY A 13 10.70 -1.63 -4.73
C GLY A 13 10.60 -0.67 -5.92
N ILE A 14 9.62 0.22 -5.91
CA ILE A 14 9.39 1.17 -7.02
C ILE A 14 10.28 2.42 -6.98
N GLY A 15 11.05 2.60 -5.90
CA GLY A 15 11.88 3.77 -5.64
C GLY A 15 11.15 4.92 -4.94
N GLY A 16 11.91 5.85 -4.36
CA GLY A 16 11.39 7.02 -3.63
C GLY A 16 11.55 8.34 -4.39
N ASP A 17 11.85 8.26 -5.69
CA ASP A 17 12.00 9.46 -6.53
C ASP A 17 10.63 9.91 -7.06
N PRO A 18 10.42 11.24 -7.24
CA PRO A 18 9.14 11.78 -7.70
C PRO A 18 8.78 11.35 -9.13
N ILE A 19 9.76 10.92 -9.91
CA ILE A 19 9.59 10.29 -11.23
C ILE A 19 10.21 8.91 -11.12
N ASN A 20 9.37 7.90 -10.91
CA ASN A 20 9.75 6.50 -10.88
C ASN A 20 9.52 5.83 -12.24
N GLY A 21 10.13 4.66 -12.44
CA GLY A 21 9.95 3.88 -13.67
C GLY A 21 8.59 3.20 -13.75
N SER A 22 8.08 2.70 -12.62
CA SER A 22 6.76 2.05 -12.52
C SER A 22 6.04 2.52 -11.26
N SER A 23 4.75 2.81 -11.40
CA SER A 23 3.89 3.26 -10.31
C SER A 23 3.34 2.08 -9.49
N PHE A 24 2.74 2.37 -8.32
CA PHE A 24 1.99 1.35 -7.58
C PHE A 24 0.92 0.69 -8.44
N LYS A 25 0.15 1.48 -9.19
CA LYS A 25 -0.91 0.97 -10.08
C LYS A 25 -0.38 -0.03 -11.10
N ASP A 26 0.76 0.25 -11.73
CA ASP A 26 1.36 -0.66 -12.72
C ASP A 26 1.71 -2.02 -12.09
N ILE A 27 2.23 -2.00 -10.87
CA ILE A 27 2.58 -3.21 -10.13
C ILE A 27 1.33 -3.96 -9.64
N LEU A 28 0.29 -3.25 -9.18
CA LEU A 28 -0.98 -3.87 -8.78
C LEU A 28 -1.65 -4.61 -9.94
N GLN A 29 -1.56 -4.09 -11.16
CA GLN A 29 -2.05 -4.78 -12.36
C GLN A 29 -1.35 -6.12 -12.62
N LEU A 30 -0.05 -6.20 -12.35
CA LEU A 30 0.71 -7.44 -12.48
C LEU A 30 0.31 -8.43 -11.39
N PHE A 31 0.20 -7.98 -10.14
CA PHE A 31 -0.21 -8.85 -9.03
C PHE A 31 -1.66 -9.35 -9.14
N GLU A 32 -2.60 -8.55 -9.65
CA GLU A 32 -3.97 -9.02 -9.90
C GLU A 32 -4.00 -10.21 -10.90
N ARG A 33 -3.06 -10.25 -11.86
CA ARG A 33 -2.97 -11.30 -12.89
C ARG A 33 -2.14 -12.52 -12.48
N ASP A 34 -1.43 -12.44 -11.35
CA ASP A 34 -0.52 -13.49 -10.89
C ASP A 34 -1.23 -14.53 -10.02
N ASP A 35 -1.53 -15.71 -10.56
CA ASP A 35 -2.27 -16.76 -9.84
C ASP A 35 -1.58 -17.24 -8.55
N ASP A 36 -0.27 -17.01 -8.38
CA ASP A 36 0.48 -17.35 -7.16
C ASP A 36 0.38 -16.26 -6.06
N THR A 37 -0.31 -15.14 -6.34
CA THR A 37 -0.53 -14.06 -5.38
C THR A 37 -1.95 -14.09 -4.82
N ASP A 38 -2.06 -14.34 -3.51
CA ASP A 38 -3.33 -14.36 -2.77
C ASP A 38 -3.80 -12.98 -2.27
N ALA A 39 -2.86 -12.09 -1.97
CA ALA A 39 -3.10 -10.75 -1.43
C ALA A 39 -1.92 -9.84 -1.77
N VAL A 40 -2.15 -8.53 -1.82
CA VAL A 40 -1.11 -7.55 -2.11
C VAL A 40 -0.90 -6.61 -0.93
N VAL A 41 0.36 -6.38 -0.56
CA VAL A 41 0.75 -5.39 0.45
C VAL A 41 1.43 -4.21 -0.23
N MET A 42 0.82 -3.04 -0.16
CA MET A 42 1.37 -1.77 -0.66
C MET A 42 1.98 -0.97 0.50
N ILE A 43 3.26 -0.63 0.39
CA ILE A 43 3.94 0.21 1.37
C ILE A 43 4.26 1.54 0.71
N GLY A 44 3.50 2.57 1.10
CA GLY A 44 3.65 3.94 0.61
C GLY A 44 4.28 4.88 1.65
N GLU A 45 4.40 6.14 1.26
CA GLU A 45 4.94 7.22 2.08
C GLU A 45 4.17 8.53 1.86
N ILE A 46 4.58 9.61 2.51
CA ILE A 46 4.05 10.96 2.24
C ILE A 46 4.47 11.46 0.85
N GLY A 47 3.72 12.39 0.29
CA GLY A 47 4.07 13.06 -0.97
C GLY A 47 3.50 12.38 -2.21
N GLY A 48 3.01 13.18 -3.17
CA GLY A 48 2.41 12.70 -4.41
C GLY A 48 1.10 11.90 -4.24
N PRO A 49 0.43 11.58 -5.36
CA PRO A 49 -0.90 10.97 -5.37
C PRO A 49 -0.92 9.45 -5.56
N GLN A 50 0.25 8.82 -5.74
CA GLN A 50 0.33 7.45 -6.30
C GLN A 50 -0.45 6.41 -5.49
N GLU A 51 -0.43 6.46 -4.16
CA GLU A 51 -1.17 5.53 -3.30
C GLU A 51 -2.69 5.73 -3.40
N ALA A 52 -3.14 6.99 -3.49
CA ALA A 52 -4.55 7.31 -3.65
C ALA A 52 -5.07 6.82 -5.02
N GLU A 53 -4.31 7.08 -6.08
CA GLU A 53 -4.64 6.60 -7.44
C GLU A 53 -4.64 5.07 -7.52
N ALA A 54 -3.67 4.42 -6.88
CA ALA A 54 -3.60 2.96 -6.81
C ALA A 54 -4.78 2.37 -6.03
N ALA A 55 -5.20 2.99 -4.93
CA ALA A 55 -6.33 2.54 -4.12
C ALA A 55 -7.66 2.65 -4.89
N ILE A 56 -7.89 3.75 -5.59
CA ILE A 56 -9.08 3.94 -6.43
C ILE A 56 -9.10 2.89 -7.55
N TRP A 57 -7.97 2.69 -8.22
CA TRP A 57 -7.87 1.65 -9.26
C TRP A 57 -8.14 0.26 -8.68
N ALA A 58 -7.57 -0.06 -7.52
CA ALA A 58 -7.77 -1.35 -6.86
C ALA A 58 -9.24 -1.61 -6.51
N ARG A 59 -9.94 -0.62 -5.94
CA ARG A 59 -11.37 -0.70 -5.63
C ARG A 59 -12.20 -1.12 -6.85
N ASP A 60 -11.88 -0.56 -8.01
CA ASP A 60 -12.67 -0.74 -9.23
C ASP A 60 -12.25 -1.98 -10.05
N ASN A 61 -11.05 -2.53 -9.82
CA ASN A 61 -10.45 -3.51 -10.74
C ASN A 61 -9.83 -4.75 -10.07
N MET A 62 -9.47 -4.71 -8.79
CA MET A 62 -8.85 -5.85 -8.11
C MET A 62 -9.90 -6.75 -7.47
N ARG A 63 -9.66 -8.06 -7.57
CA ARG A 63 -10.40 -9.08 -6.81
C ARG A 63 -9.60 -9.53 -5.59
N LYS A 64 -8.27 -9.44 -5.67
CA LYS A 64 -7.38 -9.76 -4.56
C LYS A 64 -7.40 -8.64 -3.52
N PRO A 65 -7.40 -8.96 -2.23
CA PRO A 65 -7.39 -7.95 -1.18
C PRO A 65 -6.10 -7.12 -1.25
N LEU A 66 -6.27 -5.80 -1.19
CA LEU A 66 -5.19 -4.84 -1.03
C LEU A 66 -5.06 -4.44 0.43
N ILE A 67 -3.85 -4.55 0.96
CA ILE A 67 -3.43 -4.15 2.30
C ILE A 67 -2.41 -3.04 2.15
N ALA A 68 -2.45 -2.01 3.00
CA ALA A 68 -1.51 -0.89 2.89
C ALA A 68 -0.95 -0.38 4.21
N TYR A 69 0.27 0.14 4.14
CA TYR A 69 0.91 0.93 5.20
C TYR A 69 1.43 2.24 4.59
N ILE A 70 1.18 3.36 5.24
CA ILE A 70 1.69 4.67 4.83
C ILE A 70 2.69 5.18 5.87
N ALA A 71 3.95 5.30 5.47
CA ALA A 71 5.00 5.86 6.31
C ALA A 71 4.87 7.39 6.44
N GLY A 72 5.44 7.94 7.51
CA GLY A 72 5.56 9.40 7.68
C GLY A 72 4.42 10.08 8.43
N LEU A 73 3.67 9.35 9.28
CA LEU A 73 2.63 9.94 10.15
C LEU A 73 3.11 11.10 11.04
N SER A 74 4.40 11.11 11.40
CA SER A 74 5.04 12.16 12.22
C SER A 74 5.82 13.19 11.39
N ALA A 75 5.72 13.14 10.06
CA ALA A 75 6.50 14.03 9.20
C ALA A 75 5.96 15.47 9.23
N PRO A 76 6.83 16.48 9.40
CA PRO A 76 6.41 17.87 9.35
C PRO A 76 6.14 18.33 7.91
N LYS A 77 5.15 19.20 7.72
CA LYS A 77 4.81 19.79 6.41
C LYS A 77 5.99 20.58 5.83
N GLY A 78 6.16 20.53 4.50
CA GLY A 78 7.19 21.27 3.78
C GLY A 78 8.63 20.79 3.99
N ARG A 79 8.85 19.69 4.73
CA ARG A 79 10.17 19.09 4.91
C ARG A 79 10.29 17.82 4.08
N ARG A 80 11.36 17.73 3.29
CA ARG A 80 11.74 16.52 2.59
C ARG A 80 12.30 15.48 3.58
N MET A 81 11.81 14.25 3.48
CA MET A 81 12.16 13.14 4.36
C MET A 81 12.97 12.07 3.63
N GLY A 82 14.30 12.24 3.55
CA GLY A 82 15.20 11.23 2.97
C GLY A 82 15.03 11.07 1.45
N HIS A 83 14.01 10.32 1.03
CA HIS A 83 13.62 10.14 -0.37
C HIS A 83 13.26 11.47 -1.03
N ALA A 84 13.54 11.57 -2.34
CA ALA A 84 13.33 12.81 -3.09
C ALA A 84 11.85 13.19 -3.21
N GLY A 85 10.96 12.20 -3.31
CA GLY A 85 9.51 12.37 -3.41
C GLY A 85 8.80 12.54 -2.06
N ALA A 86 9.46 12.24 -0.94
CA ALA A 86 8.88 12.29 0.40
C ALA A 86 8.77 13.72 0.95
N ILE A 87 7.95 14.55 0.32
CA ILE A 87 7.64 15.92 0.74
C ILE A 87 6.13 16.16 0.62
N ILE A 88 5.53 16.74 1.65
CA ILE A 88 4.13 17.16 1.64
C ILE A 88 4.07 18.55 1.01
N SER A 89 3.67 18.62 -0.24
CA SER A 89 3.61 19.82 -1.08
C SER A 89 2.19 20.30 -1.36
N ALA A 90 1.21 19.39 -1.31
CA ALA A 90 -0.20 19.66 -1.58
C ALA A 90 -1.14 18.97 -0.57
N PHE A 91 -2.43 19.32 -0.64
CA PHE A 91 -3.50 18.64 0.10
C PHE A 91 -3.64 17.19 -0.39
N GLY A 92 -3.89 16.25 0.53
CA GLY A 92 -4.01 14.83 0.21
C GLY A 92 -2.68 14.07 0.19
N GLU A 93 -1.55 14.75 0.39
CA GLU A 93 -0.22 14.13 0.36
C GLU A 93 0.31 13.75 1.75
N SER A 94 -0.38 14.15 2.83
CA SER A 94 -0.02 13.71 4.18
C SER A 94 -0.38 12.24 4.39
N ALA A 95 0.34 11.57 5.29
CA ALA A 95 0.10 10.17 5.58
C ALA A 95 -1.32 9.92 6.10
N GLN A 96 -1.86 10.84 6.92
CA GLN A 96 -3.21 10.77 7.46
C GLN A 96 -4.27 10.86 6.36
N GLU A 97 -4.15 11.84 5.45
CA GLU A 97 -5.10 12.00 4.35
C GLU A 97 -5.08 10.78 3.42
N LYS A 98 -3.89 10.27 3.08
CA LYS A 98 -3.75 9.04 2.30
C LYS A 98 -4.43 7.86 2.98
N VAL A 99 -4.21 7.67 4.29
CA VAL A 99 -4.85 6.59 5.05
C VAL A 99 -6.38 6.66 4.95
N GLU A 100 -6.99 7.84 5.04
CA GLU A 100 -8.44 7.99 4.91
C GLU A 100 -8.92 7.67 3.49
N ILE A 101 -8.23 8.18 2.45
CA ILE A 101 -8.55 7.87 1.05
C ILE A 101 -8.48 6.35 0.80
N LEU A 102 -7.45 5.69 1.32
CA LEU A 102 -7.27 4.25 1.17
C LEU A 102 -8.39 3.46 1.89
N LYS A 103 -8.78 3.87 3.10
CA LYS A 103 -9.91 3.25 3.81
C LYS A 103 -11.22 3.41 3.05
N GLU A 104 -11.49 4.60 2.50
CA GLU A 104 -12.68 4.86 1.68
C GLU A 104 -12.71 4.00 0.41
N ALA A 105 -11.55 3.66 -0.13
CA ALA A 105 -11.40 2.72 -1.25
C ALA A 105 -11.52 1.23 -0.83
N GLY A 106 -11.72 0.93 0.46
CA GLY A 106 -11.84 -0.44 0.97
C GLY A 106 -10.50 -1.15 1.21
N VAL A 107 -9.38 -0.42 1.21
CA VAL A 107 -8.05 -0.97 1.48
C VAL A 107 -7.87 -1.24 2.97
N VAL A 108 -7.34 -2.41 3.32
CA VAL A 108 -7.04 -2.78 4.70
C VAL A 108 -5.78 -2.04 5.17
N ILE A 109 -5.88 -1.23 6.22
CA ILE A 109 -4.74 -0.45 6.72
C ILE A 109 -3.99 -1.20 7.82
N VAL A 110 -2.67 -1.29 7.67
CA VAL A 110 -1.74 -1.68 8.72
C VAL A 110 -1.44 -0.44 9.56
N PRO A 111 -1.76 -0.42 10.87
CA PRO A 111 -1.59 0.78 11.70
C PRO A 111 -0.11 1.02 12.06
N THR A 112 0.67 -0.04 12.23
CA THR A 112 2.09 0.04 12.59
C THR A 112 2.88 -1.08 11.93
N PRO A 113 4.19 -0.91 11.69
CA PRO A 113 5.04 -1.97 11.12
C PRO A 113 5.02 -3.27 11.95
N ALA A 114 4.83 -3.19 13.26
CA ALA A 114 4.75 -4.40 14.11
C ALA A 114 3.50 -5.24 13.81
N SER A 115 2.44 -4.63 13.29
CA SER A 115 1.14 -5.27 13.04
C SER A 115 1.04 -5.96 11.68
N PHE A 116 2.05 -5.87 10.79
CA PHE A 116 1.99 -6.46 9.44
C PHE A 116 1.62 -7.95 9.46
N GLY A 117 2.26 -8.73 10.35
CA GLY A 117 2.04 -10.17 10.40
C GLY A 117 0.58 -10.52 10.70
N GLU A 118 0.02 -9.88 11.72
CA GLU A 118 -1.36 -10.12 12.17
C GLU A 118 -2.39 -9.68 11.14
N VAL A 119 -2.25 -8.46 10.61
CA VAL A 119 -3.22 -7.89 9.64
C VAL A 119 -3.27 -8.70 8.35
N VAL A 120 -2.10 -9.11 7.82
CA VAL A 120 -2.05 -9.95 6.61
C VAL A 120 -2.67 -11.32 6.88
N ALA A 121 -2.39 -11.93 8.03
CA ALA A 121 -2.97 -13.22 8.40
C ALA A 121 -4.50 -13.17 8.52
N ASP A 122 -5.05 -12.15 9.20
CA ASP A 122 -6.50 -11.95 9.32
C ASP A 122 -7.16 -11.73 7.95
N THR A 123 -6.53 -10.91 7.09
CA THR A 123 -7.04 -10.64 5.74
C THR A 123 -7.14 -11.92 4.91
N LEU A 124 -6.05 -12.71 4.86
CA LEU A 124 -6.04 -13.99 4.13
C LEU A 124 -7.05 -14.99 4.69
N ALA A 125 -7.24 -15.02 6.01
CA ALA A 125 -8.22 -15.90 6.65
C ALA A 125 -9.67 -15.53 6.30
N ARG A 126 -9.97 -14.23 6.14
CA ARG A 126 -11.31 -13.76 5.73
C ARG A 126 -11.59 -14.09 4.27
N THR A 127 -10.63 -13.92 3.38
CA THR A 127 -10.79 -14.25 1.95
C THR A 127 -11.07 -15.74 1.75
N LYS A 128 -10.36 -16.62 2.47
CA LYS A 128 -10.60 -18.08 2.43
C LYS A 128 -11.98 -18.51 2.94
N LYS A 129 -12.62 -17.72 3.80
CA LYS A 129 -13.99 -17.99 4.29
C LYS A 129 -15.07 -17.51 3.33
N ALA A 130 -14.74 -16.57 2.45
CA ALA A 130 -15.67 -15.97 1.50
C ALA A 130 -15.69 -16.67 0.13
N ALA A 131 -14.67 -17.46 -0.18
CA ALA A 131 -14.57 -18.35 -1.35
C ALA A 131 -15.21 -19.71 -1.07
#